data_AF-A0A925KVA1-F1
#
_entry.id   AF-A0A925KVA1-F1
#
_cell.length_a   1.000
_cell.length_b   1.000
_cell.length_c   1.000
_cell.angle_alpha   90.00
_cell.angle_beta   90.00
_cell.angle_gamma   90.00
#
_symmetry.space_group_name_H-M   'P 1'
#
loop_
_entity.id
_entity.type
_entity.pdbx_description
1 polymer ?
#
loop_
_entity_poly.entity_id
_entity_poly.type
_entity_poly.pdbx_seq_one_letter_code
_entity_poly.pdbx_strand_id
1 'polypeptide(L)' 'MKKLLLLATGMLPFLLVFAQRSISGKVTDDKGNPVPNVSVVVKGTSTGT' A
#
# COMPACT_ATOMS: atom_id res chain seq x y z
N MET A 1 24.52 -6.75 -27.06
CA MET A 1 23.34 -7.48 -26.52
C MET A 1 23.30 -7.51 -24.99
N LYS A 2 24.34 -7.98 -24.29
CA LYS A 2 24.36 -8.10 -22.81
C LYS A 2 24.06 -6.80 -22.05
N LYS A 3 24.54 -5.65 -22.54
CA LYS A 3 24.30 -4.33 -21.94
C LYS A 3 22.82 -3.91 -21.99
N LEU A 4 22.11 -4.26 -23.06
CA LEU A 4 20.68 -3.96 -23.22
C LEU A 4 19.84 -4.84 -22.28
N LEU A 5 20.24 -6.10 -22.11
CA LEU A 5 19.61 -7.03 -21.17
C LEU A 5 19.75 -6.53 -19.71
N LEU A 6 20.93 -6.03 -19.35
CA LEU A 6 21.18 -5.49 -18.01
C LEU A 6 20.28 -4.27 -17.72
N LEU A 7 20.09 -3.41 -18.72
CA LEU A 7 19.29 -2.20 -18.61
C LEU A 7 17.78 -2.53 -18.51
N ALA A 8 17.29 -3.48 -19.30
CA ALA A 8 15.90 -3.95 -19.23
C ALA A 8 15.58 -4.59 -17.87
N THR A 9 16.45 -5.45 -17.34
CA THR A 9 16.27 -6.06 -16.02
C THR A 9 16.34 -5.02 -14.89
N GLY A 10 17.21 -4.01 -15.03
CA GLY A 10 17.30 -2.90 -14.07
C GLY A 10 16.07 -2.00 -14.06
N MET A 11 15.37 -1.83 -15.19
CA MET A 11 14.18 -0.99 -15.28
C MET A 11 12.89 -1.67 -14.82
N LEU A 12 12.81 -3.01 -14.85
CA LEU A 12 11.63 -3.78 -14.45
C LEU A 12 11.07 -3.47 -13.04
N PRO A 13 11.87 -3.34 -11.96
CA PRO A 13 11.35 -3.06 -10.62
C PRO A 13 10.72 -1.68 -10.48
N PHE A 14 11.07 -0.70 -11.33
CA PHE A 14 10.51 0.65 -11.26
C PHE A 14 9.01 0.71 -11.60
N LEU A 15 8.50 -0.28 -12.33
CA LEU A 15 7.07 -0.39 -12.66
C LEU A 15 6.22 -0.75 -11.43
N LEU A 16 6.80 -1.42 -10.43
CA LEU A 16 6.08 -1.90 -9.26
C LEU A 16 5.89 -0.82 -8.18
N VAL A 17 6.74 0.21 -8.17
CA VAL A 17 6.72 1.29 -7.17
C VAL A 17 5.42 2.11 -7.23
N PHE A 18 4.81 2.23 -8.40
CA PHE A 18 3.59 3.02 -8.61
C PHE A 18 2.28 2.28 -8.30
N ALA A 19 2.33 1.01 -7.90
CA ALA A 19 1.14 0.21 -7.63
C ALA A 19 0.56 0.39 -6.21
N GLN A 20 1.27 1.06 -5.30
CA GLN A 20 0.84 1.22 -3.91
C GLN A 20 -0.27 2.27 -3.78
N ARG A 21 -1.45 1.87 -3.29
CA ARG A 21 -2.56 2.78 -2.97
C ARG A 21 -2.56 3.09 -1.48
N SER A 22 -2.59 4.37 -1.12
CA SER A 22 -2.67 4.82 0.27
C SER A 22 -4.12 5.08 0.67
N ILE A 23 -4.53 4.55 1.83
CA ILE A 23 -5.84 4.79 2.43
C ILE A 23 -5.57 5.50 3.77
N SER A 24 -6.19 6.66 3.97
CA SER A 24 -6.05 7.45 5.19
C SER A 24 -7.41 7.92 5.69
N GLY A 25 -7.54 8.05 7.01
CA GLY A 25 -8.78 8.45 7.68
C GLY A 25 -8.66 8.39 9.19
N LYS A 26 -9.72 8.85 9.88
CA LYS A 26 -9.87 8.73 11.33
C LYS A 26 -11.00 7.75 11.63
N VAL A 27 -10.76 6.84 12.57
CA VAL A 27 -11.80 5.95 13.10
C VAL A 27 -12.46 6.66 14.27
N THR A 28 -13.77 6.91 14.17
CA THR A 28 -14.55 7.59 15.20
C THR A 28 -15.73 6.74 15.67
N ASP A 29 -16.16 6.96 16.91
CA ASP A 29 -17.42 6.45 17.44
C ASP A 29 -18.63 7.29 16.96
N ASP A 30 -19.83 6.90 17.38
CA ASP A 30 -21.09 7.58 17.03
C ASP A 30 -21.17 9.04 17.56
N LYS A 31 -20.26 9.42 18.47
CA LYS A 31 -20.17 10.76 19.07
C LYS A 31 -19.04 11.61 18.45
N GLY A 32 -18.29 11.06 17.49
CA GLY A 32 -17.18 11.74 16.81
C GLY A 32 -15.84 11.67 17.53
N ASN A 33 -15.71 10.88 18.61
CA ASN A 33 -14.45 10.73 19.32
C ASN A 33 -13.55 9.72 18.59
N PRO A 34 -12.22 9.97 18.49
CA PRO A 34 -11.28 9.00 17.94
C PRO A 34 -11.24 7.72 18.78
N VAL A 35 -11.25 6.56 18.14
CA VAL A 35 -11.16 5.27 18.83
C VAL A 35 -9.71 4.77 18.80
N PRO A 36 -9.00 4.67 19.96
CA PRO A 36 -7.63 4.17 20.00
C PRO A 36 -7.59 2.63 19.91
N ASN A 37 -6.43 2.08 19.52
CA ASN A 37 -6.14 0.64 19.51
C ASN A 37 -7.10 -0.22 18.67
N VAL A 38 -7.66 0.34 17.60
CA VAL A 38 -8.47 -0.39 16.62
C VAL A 38 -7.59 -1.00 15.54
N SER A 39 -7.99 -2.16 15.02
CA SER A 39 -7.38 -2.72 13.81
C SER A 39 -8.25 -2.45 12.59
N VAL A 40 -7.62 -2.12 11.48
CA VAL A 40 -8.27 -1.86 10.19
C VAL A 40 -7.82 -2.92 9.21
N VAL A 41 -8.76 -3.70 8.68
CA VAL A 41 -8.48 -4.74 7.67
C VAL A 41 -9.17 -4.38 6.36
N VAL A 42 -8.42 -4.42 5.26
CA VAL A 42 -8.99 -4.15 3.93
C VAL A 42 -9.71 -5.39 3.43
N LYS A 43 -11.03 -5.27 3.22
CA LYS A 43 -11.89 -6.38 2.78
C LYS A 43 -11.34 -7.05 1.51
N GLY A 44 -11.24 -8.38 1.54
CA GLY A 44 -10.73 -9.17 0.42
C GLY A 44 -9.20 -9.24 0.34
N THR A 45 -8.48 -8.71 1.33
CA THR A 45 -7.01 -8.80 1.43
C THR A 45 -6.61 -9.34 2.81
N SER A 46 -5.36 -9.78 2.93
CA SER A 46 -4.74 -10.07 4.24
C SER A 46 -3.98 -8.86 4.80
N THR A 47 -4.16 -7.67 4.21
CA THR A 47 -3.50 -6.44 4.66
C THR A 47 -4.34 -5.77 5.74
N GLY A 48 -3.72 -5.52 6.89
CA GLY A 48 -4.31 -4.75 7.97
C GLY A 48 -3.26 -3.99 8.79
N THR A 49 -3.72 -3.03 9.58
CA THR A 49 -2.92 -2.21 10.51
C THR A 49 -3.58 -2.13 11.87
#